data_AF-A0A838DBV7-F1
#
_entry.id   AF-A0A838DBV7-F1
#
_cell.length_a   1.000
_cell.length_b   1.000
_cell.length_c   1.000
_cell.angle_alpha   90.00
_cell.angle_beta   90.00
_cell.angle_gamma   90.00
#
_symmetry.space_group_name_H-M   'P 1'
#
loop_
_entity.id
_entity.type
_entity.pdbx_description
1 polymer ?
#
loop_
_entity_poly.entity_id
_entity_poly.type
_entity_poly.pdbx_seq_one_letter_code
_entity_poly.pdbx_strand_id
1 'polypeptide(L)'
;MNHIITFMDKVSSTEDENEILRKIEGIILDKLLAAKNTGTPSLNYQEITEQISSAHPEDIDTALENLIAQALIHSPDGENYYITNDGINEHNKRKSEGTLF
;
A
#
# COMPACT_ATOMS: atom_id res chain seq x y z
N MET A 1 43.11 10.20 -17.13
CA MET A 1 41.70 9.91 -17.45
C MET A 1 40.99 9.68 -16.13
N ASN A 2 40.27 10.69 -15.63
CA ASN A 2 39.54 10.59 -14.37
C ASN A 2 38.22 9.87 -14.61
N HIS A 3 38.04 8.71 -14.00
CA HIS A 3 36.71 8.14 -13.80
C HIS A 3 36.08 8.85 -12.60
N ILE A 4 35.10 9.72 -12.88
CA ILE A 4 34.15 10.16 -11.87
C ILE A 4 32.95 9.23 -12.02
N ILE A 5 32.77 8.32 -11.06
CA ILE A 5 31.53 7.54 -10.93
C ILE A 5 30.57 8.41 -10.14
N THR A 6 29.55 8.94 -10.81
CA THR A 6 28.49 9.77 -10.23
C THR A 6 27.58 8.90 -9.37
N PHE A 7 27.62 9.06 -8.05
CA PHE A 7 26.71 8.41 -7.09
C PHE A 7 25.34 9.12 -6.96
N MET A 8 25.00 9.99 -7.92
CA MET A 8 23.92 10.97 -7.76
C MET A 8 22.69 10.74 -8.65
N ASP A 9 22.58 9.57 -9.28
CA ASP A 9 21.42 9.16 -10.08
C ASP A 9 20.51 8.13 -9.39
N LYS A 10 20.89 7.65 -8.19
CA LYS A 10 20.19 6.55 -7.52
C LYS A 10 19.25 6.95 -6.38
N VAL A 11 19.23 8.23 -6.01
CA VAL A 11 18.46 8.73 -4.86
C VAL A 11 17.08 9.21 -5.30
N SER A 12 16.96 9.76 -6.52
CA SER A 12 15.69 10.28 -7.05
C SER A 12 14.68 9.16 -7.35
N SER A 13 15.13 8.02 -7.88
CA SER A 13 14.21 6.91 -8.19
C SER A 13 13.61 6.28 -6.94
N THR A 14 14.38 6.18 -5.85
CA THR A 14 13.92 5.55 -4.60
C THR A 14 12.94 6.40 -3.81
N GLU A 15 13.02 7.73 -3.89
CA GLU A 15 12.06 8.62 -3.22
C GLU A 15 10.69 8.57 -3.91
N ASP A 16 10.70 8.58 -5.25
CA ASP A 16 9.50 8.44 -6.07
C ASP A 16 8.83 7.07 -5.89
N GLU A 17 9.62 5.97 -5.87
CA GLU A 17 9.13 4.61 -5.62
C GLU A 17 8.49 4.46 -4.24
N ASN A 18 9.12 5.02 -3.19
CA ASN A 18 8.54 5.00 -1.85
C ASN A 18 7.25 5.83 -1.75
N GLU A 19 7.17 6.94 -2.47
CA GLU A 19 5.94 7.74 -2.55
C GLU A 19 4.82 6.94 -3.25
N ILE A 20 5.12 6.27 -4.37
CA ILE A 20 4.17 5.42 -5.08
C ILE A 20 3.66 4.28 -4.19
N LEU A 21 4.56 3.55 -3.54
CA LEU A 21 4.19 2.47 -2.63
C LEU A 21 3.29 2.98 -1.50
N ARG A 22 3.64 4.12 -0.88
CA ARG A 22 2.84 4.71 0.21
C ARG A 22 1.43 5.09 -0.26
N LYS A 23 1.28 5.56 -1.50
CA LYS A 23 -0.03 5.84 -2.12
C LYS A 23 -0.84 4.57 -2.31
N ILE A 24 -0.23 3.52 -2.85
CA ILE A 24 -0.87 2.22 -3.06
C ILE A 24 -1.32 1.63 -1.72
N GLU A 25 -0.47 1.65 -0.69
CA GLU A 25 -0.84 1.25 0.67
C GLU A 25 -2.07 2.00 1.19
N GLY A 26 -2.10 3.32 0.99
CA GLY A 26 -3.22 4.17 1.37
C GLY A 26 -4.52 3.80 0.66
N ILE A 27 -4.46 3.48 -0.64
CA ILE A 27 -5.61 2.99 -1.42
C ILE A 27 -6.09 1.65 -0.88
N ILE A 28 -5.19 0.70 -0.63
CA ILE A 28 -5.55 -0.62 -0.07
C ILE A 28 -6.27 -0.44 1.28
N LEU A 29 -5.75 0.39 2.18
CA LEU A 29 -6.38 0.68 3.47
C LEU A 29 -7.77 1.31 3.31
N ASP A 30 -7.92 2.27 2.39
CA ASP A 30 -9.20 2.92 2.13
C ASP A 30 -10.26 1.94 1.61
N LYS A 31 -9.87 1.05 0.69
CA LYS A 31 -10.76 0.05 0.11
C LYS A 31 -11.17 -1.02 1.11
N LEU A 32 -10.23 -1.55 1.89
CA LEU A 32 -10.56 -2.54 2.92
C LEU A 32 -11.45 -1.95 4.02
N LEU A 33 -11.25 -0.69 4.40
CA LEU A 33 -12.13 0.01 5.33
C LEU A 33 -13.53 0.21 4.74
N ALA A 34 -13.63 0.64 3.48
CA ALA A 34 -14.91 0.78 2.79
C ALA A 34 -15.66 -0.57 2.74
N ALA A 35 -14.98 -1.64 2.35
CA ALA A 35 -15.54 -2.99 2.28
C ALA A 35 -16.06 -3.45 3.66
N LYS A 36 -15.27 -3.24 4.72
CA LYS A 36 -15.70 -3.53 6.10
C LYS A 36 -16.98 -2.78 6.48
N ASN A 37 -17.09 -1.51 6.11
CA ASN A 37 -18.26 -0.67 6.40
C ASN A 37 -19.51 -1.07 5.59
N THR A 38 -19.34 -1.72 4.43
CA THR A 38 -20.46 -2.22 3.60
C THR A 38 -20.88 -3.65 3.92
N GLY A 39 -20.25 -4.29 4.91
CA GLY A 39 -20.58 -5.66 5.34
C GLY A 39 -19.82 -6.77 4.61
N THR A 40 -18.85 -6.42 3.76
CA THR A 40 -17.91 -7.33 3.07
C THR A 40 -16.52 -7.16 3.71
N PRO A 41 -16.20 -7.86 4.80
CA PRO A 41 -15.05 -7.52 5.66
C PRO A 41 -13.68 -7.82 5.05
N SER A 42 -13.64 -8.36 3.83
CA SER A 42 -12.41 -8.67 3.11
C SER A 42 -12.52 -8.36 1.63
N LEU A 43 -11.36 -8.19 1.02
CA LEU A 43 -11.18 -8.13 -0.44
C LEU A 43 -10.11 -9.14 -0.84
N ASN A 44 -10.28 -9.77 -1.99
CA ASN A 44 -9.24 -10.60 -2.60
C ASN A 44 -8.27 -9.78 -3.47
N TYR A 45 -7.19 -10.40 -3.92
CA TYR A 45 -6.17 -9.72 -4.74
C TYR A 45 -6.77 -9.09 -6.02
N GLN A 46 -7.64 -9.81 -6.73
CA GLN A 46 -8.27 -9.29 -7.94
C GLN A 46 -9.10 -8.03 -7.63
N GLU A 47 -9.93 -8.07 -6.59
CA GLU A 47 -10.75 -6.93 -6.17
C GLU A 47 -9.88 -5.72 -5.77
N ILE A 48 -8.71 -5.94 -5.18
CA ILE A 48 -7.75 -4.88 -4.87
C ILE A 48 -7.14 -4.31 -6.17
N THR A 49 -6.64 -5.15 -7.07
CA THR A 49 -6.01 -4.69 -8.32
C THR A 49 -6.97 -3.96 -9.25
N GLU A 50 -8.23 -4.37 -9.33
CA GLU A 50 -9.27 -3.67 -10.11
C GLU A 50 -9.48 -2.22 -9.64
N GLN A 51 -9.24 -1.96 -8.35
CA GLN A 51 -9.35 -0.63 -7.75
C GLN A 51 -8.08 0.21 -7.89
N ILE A 52 -6.97 -0.41 -8.28
CA ILE A 52 -5.63 0.20 -8.41
C ILE A 52 -5.09 -0.09 -9.83
N SER A 53 -5.92 0.18 -10.84
CA SER A 53 -5.67 -0.22 -12.23
C SER A 53 -4.47 0.46 -12.91
N SER A 54 -3.88 1.48 -12.27
CA SER A 54 -2.69 2.18 -12.78
C SER A 54 -1.38 1.73 -12.14
N ALA A 55 -1.42 0.93 -11.07
CA ALA A 55 -0.20 0.44 -10.42
C ALA A 55 0.32 -0.82 -11.09
N HIS A 56 1.64 -1.01 -11.05
CA HIS A 56 2.22 -2.27 -11.47
C HIS A 56 1.90 -3.36 -10.45
N PRO A 57 1.62 -4.61 -10.88
CA PRO A 57 1.32 -5.71 -9.95
C PRO A 57 2.37 -5.88 -8.85
N GLU A 58 3.65 -5.72 -9.18
CA GLU A 58 4.77 -5.80 -8.23
C GLU A 58 4.70 -4.74 -7.11
N ASP A 59 4.17 -3.55 -7.40
CA ASP A 59 4.01 -2.49 -6.40
C ASP A 59 2.84 -2.81 -5.46
N ILE A 60 1.79 -3.45 -6.00
CA ILE A 60 0.64 -3.91 -5.21
C ILE A 60 1.07 -5.04 -4.28
N ASP A 61 1.81 -6.03 -4.79
CA ASP A 61 2.38 -7.12 -3.99
C ASP A 61 3.24 -6.57 -2.85
N THR A 62 4.17 -5.65 -3.18
CA THR A 62 5.05 -5.02 -2.19
C THR A 62 4.25 -4.23 -1.14
N ALA A 63 3.22 -3.48 -1.54
CA ALA A 63 2.37 -2.75 -0.61
C ALA A 63 1.59 -3.69 0.32
N LEU A 64 1.08 -4.81 -0.19
CA LEU A 64 0.40 -5.82 0.62
C LEU A 64 1.35 -6.45 1.65
N GLU A 65 2.56 -6.83 1.23
CA GLU A 65 3.60 -7.34 2.13
C GLU A 65 3.97 -6.33 3.22
N ASN A 66 4.15 -5.05 2.86
CA ASN A 66 4.45 -3.98 3.81
C ASN A 66 3.32 -3.78 4.83
N LEU A 67 2.06 -3.77 4.38
CA LEU A 67 0.91 -3.61 5.27
C LEU A 67 0.75 -4.81 6.22
N ILE A 68 1.05 -6.03 5.75
CA ILE A 68 1.07 -7.24 6.59
C ILE A 68 2.20 -7.16 7.62
N ALA A 69 3.41 -6.78 7.19
CA ALA A 69 4.57 -6.64 8.08
C ALA A 69 4.34 -5.59 9.18
N GLN A 70 3.56 -4.55 8.89
CA GLN A 70 3.15 -3.52 9.84
C GLN A 70 1.91 -3.90 10.67
N ALA A 71 1.35 -5.11 10.49
CA ALA A 71 0.11 -5.58 11.13
C ALA A 71 -1.12 -4.69 10.88
N LEU A 72 -1.12 -3.92 9.79
CA LEU A 72 -2.24 -3.06 9.39
C LEU A 72 -3.33 -3.84 8.66
N ILE A 73 -2.93 -4.92 7.98
CA ILE A 73 -3.83 -5.89 7.38
C ILE A 73 -3.38 -7.31 7.75
N HIS A 74 -4.24 -8.29 7.54
CA HIS A 74 -3.86 -9.70 7.60
C HIS A 74 -4.52 -10.50 6.49
N SER A 75 -3.88 -11.60 6.10
CA SER A 75 -4.44 -12.61 5.18
C SER A 75 -4.19 -14.00 5.76
N PRO A 76 -5.18 -14.62 6.41
CA PRO A 76 -5.00 -15.92 7.06
C PRO A 76 -4.97 -17.08 6.07
N ASP A 77 -5.60 -16.92 4.90
CA ASP A 77 -5.72 -17.91 3.83
C ASP A 77 -4.78 -17.63 2.64
N GLY A 78 -4.18 -16.43 2.57
CA GLY A 78 -3.39 -15.98 1.43
C GLY A 78 -4.23 -15.52 0.23
N GLU A 79 -5.56 -15.53 0.35
CA GLU A 79 -6.50 -15.21 -0.73
C GLU A 79 -7.26 -13.92 -0.44
N ASN A 80 -7.65 -13.72 0.83
CA ASN A 80 -8.46 -12.60 1.30
C ASN A 80 -7.68 -11.74 2.28
N TYR A 81 -7.80 -10.43 2.12
CA TYR A 81 -7.17 -9.43 2.97
C TYR A 81 -8.21 -8.75 3.85
N TYR A 82 -7.85 -8.54 5.11
CA TYR A 82 -8.72 -7.96 6.14
C TYR A 82 -8.00 -6.81 6.81
N ILE A 83 -8.69 -5.69 7.02
CA ILE A 83 -8.12 -4.55 7.77
C ILE A 83 -8.18 -4.81 9.27
N THR A 84 -7.06 -4.62 9.97
CA THR A 84 -6.99 -4.71 11.44
C THR A 84 -7.50 -3.42 12.09
N ASN A 85 -7.64 -3.43 13.41
CA ASN A 85 -7.90 -2.17 14.14
C ASN A 85 -6.74 -1.18 13.99
N ASP A 86 -5.50 -1.67 13.91
CA ASP A 86 -4.32 -0.83 13.70
C ASP A 86 -4.30 -0.23 12.29
N GLY A 87 -4.71 -1.00 11.27
CA GLY A 87 -4.92 -0.47 9.91
C GLY A 87 -5.98 0.63 9.85
N ILE A 88 -7.06 0.50 10.62
CA ILE A 88 -8.08 1.55 10.73
C ILE A 88 -7.52 2.82 11.39
N ASN A 89 -6.74 2.65 12.46
CA ASN A 89 -6.10 3.77 13.14
C ASN A 89 -5.11 4.50 12.23
N GLU A 90 -4.27 3.75 11.50
CA GLU A 90 -3.31 4.31 10.56
C GLU A 90 -4.00 5.00 9.37
N HIS A 91 -5.07 4.40 8.81
CA HIS A 91 -5.89 5.05 7.79
C HIS A 91 -6.43 6.41 8.27
N ASN A 92 -7.06 6.44 9.45
CA ASN A 92 -7.61 7.66 10.01
C ASN A 92 -6.53 8.71 10.27
N LYS A 93 -5.35 8.29 10.75
CA LYS A 93 -4.20 9.16 10.95
C LYS A 93 -3.74 9.77 9.63
N ARG A 94 -3.43 8.96 8.61
CA ARG A 94 -3.00 9.45 7.28
C ARG A 94 -4.04 10.37 6.65
N LYS A 95 -5.33 10.05 6.80
CA LYS A 95 -6.43 10.90 6.34
C LYS A 95 -6.47 12.26 7.06
N SER A 96 -6.27 12.28 8.37
CA SER A 96 -6.23 13.52 9.16
C SER A 96 -5.01 14.39 8.85
N GLU A 97 -3.89 13.76 8.50
CA GLU A 97 -2.63 14.42 8.12
C GLU A 97 -2.61 14.86 6.65
N GLY A 98 -3.58 14.44 5.83
CA GLY A 98 -3.60 14.69 4.39
C GLY A 98 -2.56 13.88 3.61
N THR A 99 -2.12 12.73 4.14
CA THR A 99 -1.07 11.86 3.60
C THR A 99 -1.58 10.46 3.23
N LEU A 100 -2.90 10.31 3.09
CA LEU A 100 -3.51 9.04 2.70
C LEU A 100 -3.16 8.64 1.26
N PHE A 101 -2.98 9.63 0.38
CA PHE A 101 -2.58 9.49 -1.02
C PHE A 101 -1.61 10.61 -1.40
#